data_AF-A0A519TPX7-F1
#
_entry.id   AF-A0A519TPX7-F1
#
_cell.length_a   1.000
_cell.length_b   1.000
_cell.length_c   1.000
_cell.angle_alpha   90.00
_cell.angle_beta   90.00
_cell.angle_gamma   90.00
#
_symmetry.space_group_name_H-M   'P 1'
#
loop_
_entity.id
_entity.type
_entity.pdbx_description
1 polymer ?
#
loop_
_entity_poly.entity_id
_entity_poly.type
_entity_poly.pdbx_seq_one_letter_code
_entity_poly.pdbx_strand_id
1 'polypeptide(L)'
;MDEIEYRSTDIAVETGNAPAMKVKLLSENGASKTYMLVFSKGDEVVSGLTEFAKKYDVKSAHYHGIGSAFSLELGWFDFDRLQYMVIPVGIAEVTSILGNITQYNGEPVTHTHATAAVSDGSVKGGHLLKLISGPTIEIVITVEPTALTKKMNTEFNALMIDTEL
;
A
#
# COMPACT_ATOMS: atom_id res chain seq x y z
N MET A 1 -12.10 -13.23 -25.15
CA MET A 1 -10.90 -12.50 -24.72
C MET A 1 -11.34 -11.70 -23.54
N ASP A 2 -10.83 -12.00 -22.35
CA ASP A 2 -11.14 -11.19 -21.19
C ASP A 2 -10.56 -9.80 -21.42
N GLU A 3 -11.37 -8.78 -21.16
CA GLU A 3 -11.01 -7.38 -21.37
C GLU A 3 -9.92 -6.97 -20.38
N ILE A 4 -8.87 -6.29 -20.85
CA ILE A 4 -7.79 -5.82 -19.98
C ILE A 4 -8.29 -4.62 -19.20
N GLU A 5 -8.35 -4.75 -17.87
CA GLU A 5 -8.75 -3.67 -16.98
C GLU A 5 -7.61 -2.67 -16.77
N TYR A 6 -7.96 -1.38 -16.80
CA TYR A 6 -7.07 -0.28 -16.45
C TYR A 6 -7.68 0.56 -15.33
N ARG A 7 -6.84 1.00 -14.39
CA ARG A 7 -7.23 1.86 -13.26
C ARG A 7 -6.42 3.15 -13.24
N SER A 8 -7.10 4.24 -12.90
CA SER A 8 -6.46 5.55 -12.76
C SER A 8 -5.52 5.59 -11.55
N THR A 9 -4.55 6.50 -11.61
CA THR A 9 -3.55 6.77 -10.56
C THR A 9 -4.11 7.55 -9.38
N ASP A 10 -5.24 8.23 -9.56
CA ASP A 10 -5.88 9.18 -8.64
C ASP A 10 -7.15 8.61 -8.00
N ILE A 11 -7.29 7.28 -7.96
CA ILE A 11 -8.43 6.63 -7.30
C ILE A 11 -8.31 6.80 -5.79
N ALA A 12 -9.33 7.43 -5.20
CA ALA A 12 -9.46 7.51 -3.75
C ALA A 12 -9.57 6.10 -3.15
N VAL A 13 -8.74 5.81 -2.14
CA VAL A 13 -8.81 4.54 -1.41
C VAL A 13 -10.11 4.51 -0.61
N GLU A 14 -10.91 3.47 -0.83
CA GLU A 14 -12.09 3.20 -0.01
C GLU A 14 -11.64 2.71 1.38
N THR A 15 -12.02 3.45 2.42
CA THR A 15 -11.72 3.12 3.82
C THR A 15 -12.89 2.39 4.49
N GLY A 16 -12.62 1.66 5.57
CA GLY A 16 -13.59 0.88 6.35
C GLY A 16 -13.52 -0.62 6.08
N ASN A 17 -12.60 -1.06 5.23
CA ASN A 17 -12.48 -2.44 4.76
C ASN A 17 -11.43 -3.27 5.53
N ALA A 18 -10.86 -2.74 6.62
CA ALA A 18 -9.95 -3.47 7.51
C ALA A 18 -10.41 -3.52 8.99
N PRO A 19 -11.68 -3.90 9.28
CA PRO A 19 -12.25 -3.78 10.63
C PRO A 19 -11.60 -4.68 11.68
N ALA A 20 -10.94 -5.76 11.27
CA ALA A 20 -10.30 -6.70 12.19
C ALA A 20 -8.81 -6.40 12.42
N MET A 21 -8.25 -5.40 11.72
CA MET A 21 -6.84 -5.01 11.83
C MET A 21 -6.49 -4.63 13.28
N LYS A 22 -5.35 -5.13 13.77
CA LYS A 22 -4.78 -4.77 15.06
C LYS A 22 -3.51 -3.95 14.88
N VAL A 23 -3.31 -2.99 15.78
CA VAL A 23 -2.14 -2.11 15.79
C VAL A 23 -1.47 -2.22 17.15
N LYS A 24 -0.16 -2.43 17.16
CA LYS A 24 0.65 -2.48 18.37
C LYS A 24 1.87 -1.57 18.20
N LEU A 25 2.04 -0.60 19.10
CA LEU A 25 3.30 0.13 19.22
C LEU A 25 4.39 -0.84 19.71
N LEU A 26 5.48 -0.94 18.96
CA LEU A 26 6.63 -1.80 19.26
C LEU A 26 7.72 -1.02 19.98
N SER A 27 8.03 0.19 19.53
CA SER A 27 9.10 1.01 20.08
C SER A 27 8.91 2.50 19.78
N GLU A 28 9.58 3.32 20.58
CA GLU A 28 9.74 4.75 20.37
C GLU A 28 11.23 5.08 20.44
N ASN A 29 11.74 5.81 19.47
CA ASN A 29 13.12 6.28 19.43
C ASN A 29 13.11 7.78 19.15
N GLY A 30 13.16 8.58 20.21
CA GLY A 30 12.94 10.02 20.11
C GLY A 30 11.53 10.31 19.60
N ALA A 31 11.45 11.00 18.46
CA ALA A 31 10.17 11.34 17.82
C ALA A 31 9.68 10.28 16.81
N SER A 32 10.53 9.30 16.45
CA SER A 32 10.12 8.20 15.56
C SER A 32 9.42 7.10 16.37
N LYS A 33 8.40 6.48 15.77
CA LYS A 33 7.61 5.40 16.39
C LYS A 33 7.49 4.22 15.45
N THR A 34 7.68 3.01 15.95
CA THR A 34 7.51 1.78 15.15
C THR A 34 6.29 1.01 15.64
N TYR A 35 5.42 0.62 14.71
CA TYR A 35 4.21 -0.16 14.98
C TYR A 35 4.22 -1.48 14.21
N MET A 36 3.55 -2.47 14.76
CA MET A 36 3.11 -3.67 14.06
C MET A 36 1.63 -3.51 13.71
N LEU A 37 1.30 -3.67 12.44
CA LEU A 37 -0.06 -3.81 11.93
C LEU A 37 -0.27 -5.27 11.57
N VAL A 38 -1.30 -5.89 12.15
CA VAL A 38 -1.70 -7.28 11.86
C VAL A 38 -3.09 -7.24 11.25
N PHE A 39 -3.17 -7.55 9.97
CA PHE A 39 -4.41 -7.66 9.21
C PHE A 39 -4.93 -9.09 9.34
N SER A 40 -6.18 -9.23 9.74
CA SER A 40 -6.83 -10.53 9.87
C SER A 40 -7.48 -10.94 8.56
N LYS A 41 -7.98 -12.17 8.52
CA LYS A 41 -8.74 -12.69 7.40
C LYS A 41 -9.81 -11.72 6.89
N GLY A 42 -9.73 -11.41 5.60
CA GLY A 42 -10.70 -10.58 4.89
C GLY A 42 -10.45 -9.07 4.97
N ASP A 43 -9.52 -8.60 5.81
CA ASP A 43 -9.16 -7.18 5.83
C ASP A 43 -8.49 -6.79 4.50
N GLU A 44 -8.83 -5.61 3.98
CA GLU A 44 -8.20 -5.02 2.80
C GLU A 44 -7.01 -4.14 3.23
N VAL A 45 -5.82 -4.46 2.72
CA VAL A 45 -4.56 -3.90 3.24
C VAL A 45 -4.39 -2.42 2.91
N VAL A 46 -4.78 -1.97 1.72
CA VAL A 46 -4.63 -0.57 1.30
C VAL A 46 -5.55 0.35 2.14
N SER A 47 -6.78 -0.10 2.41
CA SER A 47 -7.77 0.51 3.31
C SER A 47 -7.20 0.63 4.72
N GLY A 48 -6.70 -0.46 5.31
CA GLY A 48 -6.19 -0.41 6.68
C GLY A 48 -4.90 0.41 6.83
N LEU A 49 -4.00 0.42 5.84
CA LEU A 49 -2.84 1.33 5.83
C LEU A 49 -3.29 2.79 5.80
N THR A 50 -4.28 3.13 4.97
CA THR A 50 -4.85 4.47 4.87
C THR A 50 -5.55 4.88 6.18
N GLU A 51 -6.33 3.98 6.78
CA GLU A 51 -6.99 4.20 8.06
C GLU A 51 -5.99 4.39 9.21
N PHE A 52 -4.91 3.59 9.24
CA PHE A 52 -3.83 3.77 10.19
C PHE A 52 -3.20 5.16 10.03
N ALA A 53 -2.89 5.55 8.79
CA ALA A 53 -2.28 6.85 8.52
C ALA A 53 -3.15 8.01 9.04
N LYS A 54 -4.45 7.97 8.76
CA LYS A 54 -5.42 8.97 9.22
C LYS A 54 -5.58 8.96 10.74
N LYS A 55 -5.77 7.79 11.35
CA LYS A 55 -6.02 7.64 12.78
C LYS A 55 -4.85 8.09 13.65
N TYR A 56 -3.63 7.91 13.17
CA TYR A 56 -2.40 8.22 13.91
C TYR A 56 -1.70 9.51 13.43
N ASP A 57 -2.34 10.33 12.60
CA ASP A 57 -1.78 11.57 12.00
C ASP A 57 -0.39 11.36 11.37
N VAL A 58 -0.25 10.29 10.58
CA VAL A 58 1.04 9.91 9.98
C VAL A 58 1.34 10.79 8.77
N LYS A 59 2.38 11.61 8.89
CA LYS A 59 2.83 12.53 7.83
C LYS A 59 3.96 11.98 6.98
N SER A 60 4.72 11.05 7.53
CA SER A 60 5.78 10.35 6.83
C SER A 60 6.00 9.00 7.52
N ALA A 61 6.07 7.94 6.73
CA ALA A 61 6.45 6.63 7.23
C ALA A 61 7.03 5.77 6.13
N HIS A 62 7.78 4.75 6.52
CA HIS A 62 8.16 3.64 5.64
C HIS A 62 7.78 2.32 6.31
N TYR A 63 7.48 1.32 5.50
CA TYR A 63 7.04 0.03 6.01
C TYR A 63 7.45 -1.13 5.12
N HIS A 64 7.51 -2.29 5.75
CA HIS A 64 7.66 -3.57 5.07
C HIS A 64 6.76 -4.63 5.73
N GLY A 65 6.40 -5.66 4.97
CA GLY A 65 5.57 -6.73 5.50
C GLY A 65 5.51 -7.97 4.63
N ILE A 66 4.84 -9.00 5.15
CA ILE A 66 4.66 -10.31 4.52
C ILE A 66 3.30 -10.91 4.91
N GLY A 67 2.90 -12.00 4.27
CA GLY A 67 1.78 -12.83 4.69
C GLY A 67 1.15 -13.54 3.50
N SER A 68 -0.18 -13.58 3.44
CA SER A 68 -0.91 -14.32 2.41
C SER A 68 -2.15 -13.55 1.95
N ALA A 69 -2.54 -13.73 0.70
CA ALA A 69 -3.69 -13.07 0.11
C ALA A 69 -4.73 -14.09 -0.38
N PHE A 70 -6.01 -13.82 -0.16
CA PHE A 70 -7.11 -14.48 -0.88
C PHE A 70 -7.37 -13.85 -2.24
N SER A 71 -7.07 -12.56 -2.37
CA SER A 71 -7.16 -11.82 -3.62
C SER A 71 -6.08 -10.74 -3.62
N LEU A 72 -5.29 -10.71 -4.68
CA LEU A 72 -4.25 -9.70 -4.89
C LEU A 72 -4.36 -9.16 -6.32
N GLU A 73 -4.36 -7.85 -6.43
CA GLU A 73 -4.30 -7.12 -7.71
C GLU A 73 -3.10 -6.18 -7.68
N LEU A 74 -2.24 -6.34 -8.68
CA LEU A 74 -1.06 -5.51 -8.88
C LEU A 74 -1.28 -4.58 -10.08
N GLY A 75 -0.54 -3.49 -10.14
CA GLY A 75 -0.56 -2.52 -11.22
C GLY A 75 0.78 -2.45 -11.93
N TRP A 76 0.73 -2.43 -13.26
CA TRP A 76 1.84 -2.01 -14.11
C TRP A 76 1.47 -0.68 -14.78
N PHE A 77 2.30 0.35 -14.61
CA PHE A 77 1.98 1.67 -15.13
C PHE A 77 2.24 1.73 -16.65
N ASP A 78 1.18 1.98 -17.40
CA ASP A 78 1.21 2.15 -18.86
C ASP A 78 1.42 3.64 -19.18
N PHE A 79 2.59 3.95 -19.74
CA PHE A 79 2.98 5.35 -20.03
C PHE A 79 2.22 5.97 -21.21
N ASP A 80 1.63 5.17 -22.10
CA ASP A 80 0.83 5.70 -23.20
C ASP A 80 -0.58 6.07 -22.72
N ARG A 81 -1.09 5.34 -21.71
CA ARG A 81 -2.42 5.54 -21.13
C ARG A 81 -2.43 6.39 -19.87
N LEU A 82 -1.29 6.52 -19.21
CA LEU A 82 -1.13 7.12 -17.88
C LEU A 82 -2.03 6.47 -16.82
N GLN A 83 -2.16 5.13 -16.92
CA GLN A 83 -3.02 4.31 -16.06
C GLN A 83 -2.29 3.03 -15.66
N TYR A 84 -2.73 2.42 -14.56
CA TYR A 84 -2.27 1.08 -14.19
C TYR A 84 -3.05 0.02 -14.95
N MET A 85 -2.36 -0.80 -15.75
CA MET A 85 -2.88 -2.07 -16.21
C MET A 85 -2.99 -3.01 -14.99
N VAL A 86 -4.18 -3.55 -14.75
CA VAL A 86 -4.44 -4.45 -13.63
C VAL A 86 -3.90 -5.84 -13.94
N ILE A 87 -3.12 -6.38 -13.01
CA ILE A 87 -2.56 -7.73 -13.02
C ILE A 87 -3.24 -8.51 -11.90
N PRO A 88 -4.30 -9.29 -12.19
CA PRO A 88 -4.93 -10.15 -11.19
C PRO A 88 -3.99 -11.32 -10.85
N VAL A 89 -3.66 -11.46 -9.57
CA VAL A 89 -2.82 -12.56 -9.06
C VAL A 89 -3.66 -13.63 -8.36
N GLY A 90 -4.74 -13.22 -7.66
CA GLY A 90 -5.61 -14.14 -6.93
C GLY A 90 -5.01 -14.59 -5.58
N ILE A 91 -5.09 -15.89 -5.28
CA ILE A 91 -4.55 -16.46 -4.03
C ILE A 91 -3.03 -16.63 -4.17
N ALA A 92 -2.27 -16.08 -3.22
CA ALA A 92 -0.81 -16.13 -3.26
C ALA A 92 -0.18 -15.93 -1.87
N GLU A 93 1.06 -16.40 -1.70
CA GLU A 93 1.93 -16.02 -0.58
C GLU A 93 2.55 -14.66 -0.89
N VAL A 94 2.30 -13.67 -0.05
CA VAL A 94 2.83 -12.31 -0.18
C VAL A 94 4.22 -12.27 0.44
N THR A 95 5.24 -12.34 -0.42
CA THR A 95 6.64 -12.46 -0.02
C THR A 95 7.28 -11.12 0.34
N SER A 96 6.69 -10.02 -0.12
CA SER A 96 7.13 -8.67 0.23
C SER A 96 6.00 -7.67 0.02
N ILE A 97 5.82 -6.79 0.99
CA ILE A 97 5.13 -5.51 0.88
C ILE A 97 6.18 -4.47 1.22
N LEU A 98 6.35 -3.45 0.37
CA LEU A 98 7.27 -2.34 0.61
C LEU A 98 6.58 -1.05 0.23
N GLY A 99 6.64 -0.05 1.09
CA GLY A 99 6.00 1.22 0.79
C GLY A 99 6.33 2.34 1.74
N ASN A 100 5.70 3.47 1.45
CA ASN A 100 5.78 4.67 2.27
C ASN A 100 4.41 5.32 2.43
N ILE A 101 4.32 6.21 3.42
CA ILE A 101 3.22 7.13 3.64
C ILE A 101 3.80 8.53 3.50
N THR A 102 3.11 9.37 2.73
CA THR A 102 3.44 10.79 2.50
C THR A 102 2.16 11.60 2.57
N GLN A 103 2.23 12.91 2.35
CA GLN A 103 1.08 13.82 2.41
C GLN A 103 0.78 14.46 1.06
N TYR A 104 -0.49 14.58 0.71
CA TYR A 104 -0.94 15.39 -0.42
C TYR A 104 -2.21 16.15 -0.03
N ASN A 105 -2.20 17.47 -0.13
CA ASN A 105 -3.32 18.33 0.27
C ASN A 105 -3.85 18.06 1.70
N GLY A 106 -2.97 17.72 2.63
CA GLY A 106 -3.31 17.42 4.03
C GLY A 106 -3.87 16.02 4.28
N GLU A 107 -4.00 15.19 3.24
CA GLU A 107 -4.41 13.79 3.36
C GLU A 107 -3.20 12.85 3.20
N PRO A 108 -3.14 11.75 3.96
CA PRO A 108 -2.09 10.75 3.78
C PRO A 108 -2.25 9.99 2.46
N VAL A 109 -1.13 9.74 1.79
CA VAL A 109 -1.02 8.95 0.57
C VAL A 109 -0.08 7.78 0.82
N THR A 110 -0.63 6.57 0.72
CA THR A 110 0.15 5.32 0.77
C THR A 110 0.63 4.97 -0.63
N HIS A 111 1.92 4.70 -0.79
CA HIS A 111 2.48 4.16 -2.03
C HIS A 111 3.14 2.82 -1.72
N THR A 112 2.51 1.75 -2.17
CA THR A 112 2.90 0.37 -1.85
C THR A 112 3.22 -0.41 -3.12
N HIS A 113 4.31 -1.16 -3.10
CA HIS A 113 4.61 -2.21 -4.05
C HIS A 113 4.60 -3.56 -3.33
N ALA A 114 4.28 -4.62 -4.06
CA ALA A 114 4.27 -5.97 -3.49
C ALA A 114 4.82 -7.00 -4.46
N THR A 115 5.33 -8.10 -3.90
CA THR A 115 5.64 -9.34 -4.61
C THR A 115 4.90 -10.50 -3.96
N ALA A 116 4.44 -11.44 -4.77
CA ALA A 116 3.75 -12.62 -4.30
C ALA A 116 4.11 -13.87 -5.11
N ALA A 117 4.31 -14.99 -4.42
CA ALA A 117 4.52 -16.30 -5.00
C ALA A 117 3.17 -17.02 -5.18
N VAL A 118 2.89 -17.47 -6.41
CA VAL A 118 1.71 -18.30 -6.70
C VAL A 118 2.04 -19.79 -6.54
N SER A 119 1.06 -20.66 -6.73
CA SER A 119 1.16 -22.09 -6.37
C SER A 119 2.27 -22.88 -7.06
N ASP A 120 2.79 -22.39 -8.20
CA ASP A 120 3.92 -23.00 -8.91
C ASP A 120 5.29 -22.45 -8.46
N GLY A 121 5.31 -21.53 -7.49
CA GLY A 121 6.51 -20.86 -6.98
C GLY A 121 6.98 -19.68 -7.81
N SER A 122 6.33 -19.37 -8.94
CA SER A 122 6.64 -18.16 -9.72
C SER A 122 6.19 -16.91 -8.96
N VAL A 123 6.97 -15.83 -9.12
CA VAL A 123 6.71 -14.56 -8.42
C VAL A 123 6.10 -13.55 -9.39
N LYS A 124 5.02 -12.90 -8.95
CA LYS A 124 4.43 -11.72 -9.58
C LYS A 124 4.72 -10.49 -8.72
N GLY A 125 4.91 -9.33 -9.34
CA GLY A 125 5.23 -8.10 -8.62
C GLY A 125 4.77 -6.85 -9.37
N GLY A 126 4.50 -5.78 -8.61
CA GLY A 126 4.02 -4.51 -9.17
C GLY A 126 3.58 -3.51 -8.09
N HIS A 127 2.91 -2.44 -8.52
CA HIS A 127 2.23 -1.52 -7.63
C HIS A 127 1.06 -2.22 -6.94
N LEU A 128 0.87 -2.09 -5.64
CA LEU A 128 -0.24 -2.76 -4.96
C LEU A 128 -1.54 -1.96 -5.15
N LEU A 129 -2.49 -2.53 -5.89
CA LEU A 129 -3.81 -1.90 -6.11
C LEU A 129 -4.85 -2.38 -5.07
N LYS A 130 -4.80 -3.67 -4.71
CA LYS A 130 -5.74 -4.28 -3.75
C LYS A 130 -5.17 -5.56 -3.19
N LEU A 131 -5.36 -5.80 -1.88
CA LEU A 131 -4.99 -7.06 -1.23
C LEU A 131 -6.00 -7.42 -0.14
N ILE A 132 -6.73 -8.50 -0.34
CA ILE A 132 -7.58 -9.11 0.68
C ILE A 132 -6.76 -10.15 1.45
N SER A 133 -6.53 -9.88 2.73
CA SER A 133 -5.73 -10.75 3.61
C SER A 133 -6.31 -12.16 3.69
N GLY A 134 -5.41 -13.14 3.56
CA GLY A 134 -5.65 -14.57 3.74
C GLY A 134 -5.83 -14.91 5.22
N PRO A 135 -4.99 -15.76 5.82
CA PRO A 135 -4.87 -15.86 7.28
C PRO A 135 -4.36 -14.58 7.97
N THR A 136 -3.32 -13.95 7.42
CA THR A 136 -2.69 -12.76 7.99
C THR A 136 -1.87 -11.99 6.95
N ILE A 137 -1.76 -10.68 7.14
CA ILE A 137 -0.70 -9.82 6.61
C ILE A 137 -0.11 -9.06 7.80
N GLU A 138 1.21 -9.08 7.92
CA GLU A 138 1.96 -8.48 9.02
C GLU A 138 2.86 -7.39 8.46
N ILE A 139 2.63 -6.14 8.89
CA ILE A 139 3.38 -4.97 8.42
C ILE A 139 4.03 -4.27 9.61
N VAL A 140 5.34 -4.13 9.55
CA VAL A 140 6.10 -3.25 10.44
C VAL A 140 6.21 -1.88 9.77
N ILE A 141 5.75 -0.85 10.47
CA ILE A 141 5.78 0.53 9.99
C ILE A 141 6.54 1.43 10.96
N THR A 142 7.46 2.22 10.43
CA THR A 142 8.18 3.26 11.17
C THR A 142 7.68 4.61 10.72
N VAL A 143 7.08 5.34 11.65
CA VAL A 143 6.63 6.73 11.48
C VAL A 143 7.79 7.66 11.79
N GLU A 144 8.06 8.58 10.86
CA GLU A 144 9.14 9.55 10.96
C GLU A 144 8.63 10.93 11.39
N PRO A 145 9.45 11.72 12.10
CA PRO A 145 9.05 13.05 12.57
C PRO A 145 8.97 14.09 11.44
N THR A 146 9.74 13.92 10.37
CA THR A 146 9.78 14.85 9.26
C THR A 146 8.72 14.46 8.22
N ALA A 147 7.76 15.36 7.99
CA ALA A 147 6.75 15.17 6.97
C ALA A 147 7.36 15.13 5.57
N LEU A 148 6.83 14.27 4.70
CA LEU A 148 7.13 14.26 3.27
C LEU A 148 5.85 14.58 2.53
N THR A 149 5.95 15.43 1.50
CA THR A 149 4.80 15.82 0.69
C THR A 149 4.94 15.32 -0.74
N LYS A 150 3.81 15.20 -1.43
CA LYS A 150 3.75 14.92 -2.86
C LYS A 150 3.24 16.15 -3.62
N LYS A 151 3.64 16.27 -4.88
CA LYS A 151 3.09 17.20 -5.87
C LYS A 151 2.49 16.40 -7.02
N MET A 152 1.44 16.94 -7.66
CA MET A 152 0.91 16.37 -8.89
C MET A 152 1.90 16.61 -10.02
N ASN A 153 2.35 15.53 -10.66
CA ASN A 153 3.07 15.60 -11.91
C ASN A 153 2.05 15.47 -13.06
N THR A 154 1.94 16.52 -13.87
CA THR A 154 0.97 16.60 -14.99
C THR A 154 1.40 15.81 -16.22
N GLU A 155 2.69 15.50 -16.38
CA GLU A 155 3.19 14.67 -17.48
C GLU A 155 2.73 13.22 -17.33
N PHE A 156 2.76 12.70 -16.10
CA PHE A 156 2.40 11.32 -15.79
C PHE A 156 1.02 11.16 -15.14
N ASN A 157 0.30 12.27 -14.90
CA ASN A 157 -0.92 12.31 -14.10
C ASN A 157 -0.77 11.54 -12.77
N ALA A 158 0.34 11.74 -12.06
CA ALA A 158 0.67 10.94 -10.88
C ALA A 158 1.27 11.78 -9.77
N LEU A 159 1.02 11.39 -8.52
CA LEU A 159 1.59 12.07 -7.35
C LEU A 159 3.03 11.60 -7.11
N MET A 160 3.97 12.53 -7.21
CA MET A 160 5.40 12.30 -6.97
C MET A 160 5.85 12.96 -5.67
N ILE A 161 6.83 12.38 -4.98
CA ILE A 161 7.42 13.02 -3.80
C ILE A 161 8.02 14.36 -4.23
N ASP A 162 7.74 15.40 -3.45
CA ASP A 162 8.33 16.71 -3.64
C ASP A 162 9.83 16.65 -3.36
N THR A 163 10.65 16.99 -4.35
CA THR A 163 12.12 16.94 -4.24
C THR A 163 12.70 18.18 -3.56
N GLU A 164 11.89 19.18 -3.25
CA GLU A 164 12.25 20.31 -2.39
C GLU A 164 12.23 19.87 -0.91
N LEU A 165 13.15 18.97 -0.55
CA LEU A 165 13.32 18.41 0.81
C LEU A 165 13.98 19.38 1.79
#